data_AF-A0A936UNK4-F1
#
_entry.id   AF-A0A936UNK4-F1
#
_cell.length_a   1.000
_cell.length_b   1.000
_cell.length_c   1.000
_cell.angle_alpha   90.00
_cell.angle_beta   90.00
_cell.angle_gamma   90.00
#
_symmetry.space_group_name_H-M   'P 1'
#
loop_
_entity.id
_entity.type
_entity.pdbx_description
1 polymer ?
#
loop_
_entity_poly.entity_id
_entity_poly.type
_entity_poly.pdbx_seq_one_letter_code
_entity_poly.pdbx_strand_id
1 'polypeptide(L)'
;MQGAQQDTAVRSPGQLDTPSALWLLGSLAGFYRRPFDAALVLQRFAPPFDFPSLTEALEALGLKAGLTEWPDDDWSSLPLPAVVFLPQAETEPQSISTVSETATVEAISTVSPALVVKHGDHTLAWVRPGQARSYN
;
A
#
# COMPACT_ATOMS: atom_id res chain seq x y z
N MET A 1 18.87 -26.37 -24.68
CA MET A 1 17.84 -25.35 -24.92
C MET A 1 17.72 -24.51 -23.67
N GLN A 2 18.01 -23.20 -23.79
CA GLN A 2 18.22 -22.24 -22.70
C GLN A 2 17.02 -22.08 -21.76
N GLY A 3 17.35 -21.73 -20.51
CA GLY A 3 16.44 -21.57 -19.39
C GLY A 3 15.27 -20.64 -19.66
N ALA A 4 14.11 -21.05 -19.13
CA ALA A 4 12.95 -20.21 -18.96
C ALA A 4 13.37 -19.00 -18.12
N GLN A 5 13.58 -17.89 -18.82
CA GLN A 5 13.63 -16.57 -18.23
C GLN A 5 12.23 -16.37 -17.69
N GLN A 6 12.04 -16.69 -16.41
CA GLN A 6 10.90 -16.22 -15.66
C GLN A 6 11.07 -14.70 -15.66
N ASP A 7 10.43 -14.08 -16.64
CA ASP A 7 10.10 -12.67 -16.64
C ASP A 7 9.16 -12.48 -15.44
N THR A 8 9.73 -12.52 -14.23
CA THR A 8 9.14 -11.92 -13.05
C THR A 8 9.18 -10.43 -13.33
N ALA A 9 8.33 -9.98 -14.25
CA ALA A 9 7.90 -8.62 -14.29
C ALA A 9 7.26 -8.41 -12.92
N VAL A 10 8.07 -7.91 -11.98
CA VAL A 10 7.61 -7.22 -10.79
C VAL A 10 6.67 -6.18 -11.36
N ARG A 11 5.37 -6.51 -11.43
CA ARG A 11 4.35 -5.61 -11.94
C ARG A 11 4.54 -4.36 -11.12
N SER A 12 4.92 -3.26 -11.76
CA SER A 12 5.10 -1.97 -11.12
C SER A 12 3.85 -1.73 -10.29
N PRO A 13 3.93 -1.91 -8.97
CA PRO A 13 2.73 -1.86 -8.18
C PRO A 13 2.36 -0.38 -8.21
N GLY A 14 1.09 -0.11 -8.48
CA GLY A 14 0.62 1.22 -8.88
C GLY A 14 0.91 2.35 -7.87
N GLN A 15 0.47 3.56 -8.14
CA GLN A 15 0.71 4.65 -7.20
C GLN A 15 -0.28 4.63 -6.03
N LEU A 16 0.19 4.92 -4.82
CA LEU A 16 -0.66 5.10 -3.65
C LEU A 16 -1.06 6.57 -3.54
N ASP A 17 -2.35 6.85 -3.38
CA ASP A 17 -2.78 8.20 -3.06
C ASP A 17 -2.30 8.61 -1.66
N THR A 18 -2.06 9.90 -1.46
CA THR A 18 -1.55 10.45 -0.20
C THR A 18 -2.38 10.06 1.02
N PRO A 19 -3.72 10.22 1.05
CA PRO A 19 -4.50 9.84 2.23
C PRO A 19 -4.42 8.33 2.53
N SER A 20 -4.43 7.47 1.52
CA SER A 20 -4.24 6.02 1.68
C SER A 20 -2.86 5.67 2.23
N ALA A 21 -1.81 6.33 1.76
CA ALA A 21 -0.44 6.16 2.25
C ALA A 21 -0.32 6.54 3.73
N LEU A 22 -0.83 7.71 4.11
CA LEU A 22 -0.81 8.18 5.49
C LEU A 22 -1.65 7.30 6.40
N TRP A 23 -2.81 6.85 5.93
CA TRP A 23 -3.64 5.90 6.66
C TRP A 23 -2.91 4.58 6.91
N LEU A 24 -2.21 4.05 5.90
CA LEU A 24 -1.45 2.82 6.01
C LEU A 24 -0.31 2.95 7.03
N LEU A 25 0.52 3.99 6.88
CA LEU A 25 1.64 4.26 7.79
C LEU A 25 1.14 4.47 9.23
N GLY A 26 0.08 5.24 9.42
CA GLY A 26 -0.54 5.47 10.73
C GLY A 26 -1.13 4.19 11.33
N SER A 27 -1.75 3.34 10.51
CA SER A 27 -2.32 2.06 10.96
C SER A 27 -1.23 1.09 11.44
N LEU A 28 -0.15 0.95 10.67
CA LEU A 28 0.99 0.12 11.06
C LEU A 28 1.73 0.69 12.27
N ALA A 29 1.97 2.01 12.31
CA ALA A 29 2.58 2.65 13.46
C ALA A 29 1.73 2.46 14.73
N GLY A 30 0.41 2.65 14.64
CA GLY A 30 -0.52 2.42 15.75
C GLY A 30 -0.54 0.97 16.23
N PHE A 31 -0.50 0.02 15.29
CA PHE A 31 -0.41 -1.42 15.58
C PHE A 31 0.87 -1.77 16.33
N TYR A 32 2.02 -1.31 15.84
CA TYR A 32 3.34 -1.56 16.45
C TYR A 32 3.71 -0.55 17.56
N ARG A 33 2.79 0.32 17.98
CA ARG A 33 3.00 1.36 19.01
C ARG A 33 4.20 2.27 18.72
N ARG A 34 4.42 2.61 17.45
CA ARG A 34 5.46 3.55 17.00
C ARG A 34 4.92 4.98 16.96
N PRO A 35 5.75 6.00 17.24
CA PRO A 35 5.37 7.39 17.02
C PRO A 35 5.17 7.63 15.52
N PHE A 36 4.06 8.26 15.15
CA PHE A 36 3.75 8.62 13.78
C PHE A 36 3.23 10.04 13.71
N ASP A 37 3.78 10.82 12.79
CA ASP A 37 3.35 12.17 12.48
C ASP A 37 3.21 12.30 10.97
N ALA A 38 1.96 12.47 10.52
CA ALA A 38 1.65 12.59 9.10
C ALA A 38 2.27 13.84 8.47
N ALA A 39 2.38 14.95 9.20
CA ALA A 39 2.98 16.18 8.69
C ALA A 39 4.49 16.02 8.47
N LEU A 40 5.17 15.31 9.38
CA LEU A 40 6.59 14.98 9.22
C LEU A 40 6.82 14.06 8.02
N VAL A 41 5.96 13.04 7.85
CA VAL A 41 6.03 12.16 6.67
C VAL A 41 5.85 12.96 5.38
N LEU A 42 4.85 13.84 5.31
CA LEU A 42 4.63 14.70 4.13
C LEU A 42 5.77 15.69 3.86
N GLN A 43 6.46 16.14 4.91
CA GLN A 43 7.63 17.00 4.77
C GLN A 43 8.84 16.23 4.21
N ARG A 44 9.00 14.96 4.58
CA ARG A 44 10.14 14.11 4.17
C ARG A 44 9.91 13.42 2.83
N PHE A 45 8.68 12.99 2.57
CA PHE A 45 8.28 12.27 1.37
C PHE A 45 7.23 13.10 0.64
N ALA A 46 7.67 13.77 -0.42
CA ALA A 46 6.77 14.54 -1.26
C ALA A 46 5.82 13.59 -2.01
N PRO A 47 4.51 13.84 -2.01
CA PRO A 47 3.61 13.15 -2.91
C PRO A 47 4.07 13.30 -4.37
N PRO A 48 3.83 12.29 -5.21
CA PRO A 48 2.99 11.11 -4.95
C PRO A 48 3.73 9.90 -4.35
N PHE A 49 3.05 9.07 -3.55
CA PHE A 49 3.67 7.97 -2.81
C PHE A 49 3.84 6.74 -3.69
N ASP A 50 5.08 6.41 -4.01
CA ASP A 50 5.49 5.15 -4.59
C ASP A 50 5.92 4.13 -3.52
N PHE A 51 6.04 2.88 -3.94
CA PHE A 51 6.39 1.77 -3.06
C PHE A 51 7.77 1.86 -2.41
N PRO A 52 8.83 2.31 -3.12
CA PRO A 52 10.11 2.66 -2.50
C PRO A 52 9.97 3.68 -1.38
N SER A 53 9.34 4.84 -1.62
CA SER A 53 9.14 5.86 -0.58
C SER A 53 8.33 5.35 0.61
N LEU A 54 7.33 4.50 0.36
CA LEU A 54 6.56 3.87 1.43
C LEU A 54 7.42 2.94 2.29
N THR A 55 8.29 2.16 1.66
CA THR A 55 9.23 1.26 2.35
C THR A 55 10.20 2.08 3.20
N GLU A 56 10.78 3.15 2.64
CA GLU A 56 11.65 4.06 3.38
C GLU A 56 10.93 4.75 4.55
N ALA A 57 9.66 5.13 4.38
CA ALA A 57 8.86 5.71 5.46
C ALA A 57 8.60 4.69 6.58
N LEU A 58 8.35 3.41 6.23
CA LEU A 58 8.20 2.33 7.22
C LEU A 58 9.52 2.05 7.94
N GLU A 59 10.65 2.04 7.23
CA GLU A 59 11.97 1.89 7.82
C GLU A 59 12.30 3.06 8.77
N ALA A 60 11.92 4.29 8.43
CA ALA A 60 12.04 5.45 9.30
C ALA A 60 11.20 5.32 10.59
N LEU A 61 10.12 4.53 10.57
CA LEU A 61 9.33 4.16 11.75
C LEU A 61 9.94 2.98 12.54
N GLY A 62 11.06 2.42 12.07
CA GLY A 62 11.70 1.24 12.64
C GLY A 62 10.97 -0.06 12.31
N LEU A 63 10.24 -0.09 11.19
CA LEU A 63 9.54 -1.28 10.67
C LEU A 63 10.26 -1.77 9.41
N LYS A 64 10.49 -3.08 9.32
CA LYS A 64 11.03 -3.68 8.10
C LYS A 64 9.87 -4.02 7.16
N ALA A 65 9.88 -3.43 5.97
CA ALA A 65 8.88 -3.68 4.94
C ALA A 65 9.54 -4.34 3.73
N GLY A 66 8.75 -5.15 3.01
CA GLY A 66 9.17 -5.79 1.78
C GLY A 66 7.94 -6.14 0.96
N LEU A 67 8.09 -6.12 -0.36
CA LEU A 67 7.05 -6.55 -1.28
C LEU A 67 7.23 -8.02 -1.63
N THR A 68 6.13 -8.76 -1.57
CA THR A 68 6.08 -10.15 -1.96
C THR A 68 4.70 -10.44 -2.55
N GLU A 69 4.63 -11.46 -3.41
CA GLU A 69 3.36 -11.92 -3.95
C GLU A 69 2.55 -12.61 -2.86
N TRP A 70 1.22 -12.51 -2.95
CA TRP A 70 0.35 -13.18 -2.00
C TRP A 70 0.41 -14.70 -2.22
N PRO A 71 0.67 -15.53 -1.19
CA PRO A 71 0.72 -16.98 -1.32
C PRO A 71 -0.69 -17.55 -1.58
N ASP A 72 -0.81 -18.44 -2.57
CA ASP A 72 -2.09 -19.09 -2.91
C ASP A 72 -2.59 -20.06 -1.83
N ASP A 73 -1.68 -20.78 -1.16
CA ASP A 73 -2.04 -21.92 -0.29
C ASP A 73 -1.78 -21.67 1.21
N ASP A 74 -0.65 -21.05 1.58
CA ASP A 74 -0.22 -20.94 2.98
C ASP A 74 -0.04 -19.49 3.44
N TRP A 75 -1.16 -18.75 3.51
CA TRP A 75 -1.18 -17.41 4.12
C TRP A 75 -0.93 -17.45 5.63
N SER A 76 -1.07 -18.61 6.28
CA SER A 76 -0.84 -18.82 7.72
C SER A 76 0.61 -18.57 8.14
N SER A 77 1.57 -18.80 7.24
CA SER A 77 2.99 -18.52 7.46
C SER A 77 3.38 -17.06 7.25
N LEU A 78 2.47 -16.20 6.76
CA LEU A 78 2.78 -14.79 6.54
C LEU A 78 2.98 -14.05 7.88
N PRO A 79 3.99 -13.17 7.96
CA PRO A 79 4.10 -12.27 9.10
C PRO A 79 2.93 -11.29 9.09
N LEU A 80 2.03 -11.44 10.06
CA LEU A 80 0.89 -10.53 10.24
C LEU A 80 1.23 -9.46 11.29
N PRO A 81 0.73 -8.21 11.12
CA PRO A 81 -0.12 -7.73 10.04
C PRO A 81 0.61 -7.61 8.69
N ALA A 82 -0.10 -7.95 7.61
CA ALA A 82 0.37 -7.81 6.24
C ALA A 82 -0.43 -6.72 5.52
N VAL A 83 0.13 -6.17 4.45
CA VAL A 83 -0.53 -5.15 3.62
C VAL A 83 -0.70 -5.71 2.23
N VAL A 84 -1.92 -5.64 1.71
CA VAL A 84 -2.23 -5.99 0.32
C VAL A 84 -2.62 -4.73 -0.44
N PHE A 85 -2.21 -4.64 -1.70
CA PHE A 85 -2.51 -3.51 -2.56
C PHE A 85 -3.46 -3.98 -3.66
N LEU A 86 -4.66 -3.41 -3.66
CA LEU A 86 -5.71 -3.74 -4.60
C LEU A 86 -5.74 -2.66 -5.69
N PRO A 87 -5.91 -3.00 -6.98
CA PRO A 87 -6.14 -1.98 -7.99
C PRO A 87 -7.39 -1.18 -7.61
N GLN A 88 -7.26 0.15 -7.57
CA GLN A 88 -8.43 0.99 -7.37
C GLN A 88 -9.28 0.86 -8.63
N ALA A 89 -10.45 0.22 -8.51
CA ALA A 89 -11.41 0.18 -9.59
C ALA A 89 -11.73 1.63 -9.96
N GLU A 90 -11.43 2.01 -11.20
CA GLU A 90 -11.64 3.34 -11.77
C GLU A 90 -13.11 3.74 -11.55
N THR A 91 -13.36 4.40 -10.43
CA THR A 91 -14.65 5.00 -10.15
C THR A 91 -14.60 6.32 -10.90
N GLU A 92 -15.47 6.42 -11.90
CA GLU A 92 -15.55 7.45 -12.94
C GLU A 92 -14.90 8.81 -12.62
N PRO A 93 -14.12 9.39 -13.55
CA PRO A 93 -13.37 10.61 -13.32
C PRO A 93 -14.32 11.79 -13.10
N GLN A 94 -14.55 12.16 -11.84
CA GLN A 94 -15.18 13.43 -11.51
C GLN A 94 -14.15 14.56 -11.65
N SER A 95 -14.15 15.15 -12.84
CA SER A 95 -13.90 16.56 -13.15
C SER A 95 -12.56 17.18 -12.72
N ILE A 96 -11.63 17.13 -13.67
CA ILE A 96 -10.63 18.14 -14.09
C ILE A 96 -10.70 19.57 -13.51
N SER A 97 -9.52 20.06 -13.09
CA SER A 97 -8.93 21.40 -13.36
C SER A 97 -7.49 21.39 -12.82
N THR A 98 -6.41 21.85 -13.46
CA THR A 98 -6.11 22.50 -14.75
C THR A 98 -4.59 22.43 -14.94
N VAL A 99 -4.15 22.14 -16.18
CA VAL A 99 -2.81 22.26 -16.80
C VAL A 99 -1.56 21.66 -16.11
N SER A 100 -0.97 20.66 -16.75
CA SER A 100 0.37 20.84 -17.34
C SER A 100 0.62 19.83 -18.44
N GLU A 101 1.10 20.35 -19.56
CA GLU A 101 1.29 19.72 -20.85
C GLU A 101 2.64 18.99 -20.91
N THR A 102 2.66 17.84 -21.60
CA THR A 102 3.84 17.09 -22.07
C THR A 102 4.57 16.18 -21.05
N ALA A 103 4.07 14.97 -20.87
CA ALA A 103 4.90 13.80 -20.65
C ALA A 103 4.14 12.57 -21.18
N THR A 104 4.83 11.63 -21.82
CA THR A 104 4.27 10.33 -22.19
C THR A 104 3.75 9.66 -20.92
N VAL A 105 2.43 9.75 -20.68
CA VAL A 105 1.81 9.26 -19.45
C VAL A 105 1.65 7.74 -19.61
N GLU A 106 2.65 6.98 -19.19
CA GLU A 106 2.42 5.60 -18.78
C GLU A 106 1.27 5.63 -17.77
N ALA A 107 0.22 4.86 -18.04
CA ALA A 107 -1.01 4.87 -17.24
C ALA A 107 -0.70 4.52 -15.78
N ILE A 108 -0.54 5.54 -14.94
CA ILE A 108 -0.37 5.41 -13.49
C ILE A 108 -1.64 4.82 -12.90
N SER A 109 -1.64 3.49 -12.74
CA SER A 109 -2.71 2.78 -12.06
C SER A 109 -2.63 3.12 -10.57
N THR A 110 -3.71 3.64 -9.99
CA THR A 110 -3.75 3.87 -8.53
C THR A 110 -4.16 2.59 -7.82
N VAL A 111 -3.56 2.34 -6.66
CA VAL A 111 -3.88 1.18 -5.82
C VAL A 111 -4.41 1.65 -4.48
N SER A 112 -5.31 0.87 -3.89
CA SER A 112 -5.82 1.08 -2.53
C SER A 112 -5.20 0.04 -1.59
N PRO A 113 -4.61 0.45 -0.46
CA PRO A 113 -4.04 -0.49 0.51
C PRO A 113 -5.13 -1.09 1.39
N ALA A 114 -5.00 -2.36 1.72
CA ALA A 114 -5.78 -3.02 2.76
C ALA A 114 -4.84 -3.68 3.77
N LEU A 115 -5.04 -3.36 5.05
CA LEU A 115 -4.30 -3.95 6.15
C LEU A 115 -4.98 -5.26 6.54
N VAL A 116 -4.26 -6.38 6.42
CA VAL A 116 -4.70 -7.71 6.79
C VAL A 116 -4.16 -8.06 8.17
N VAL A 117 -5.05 -8.43 9.08
CA VAL A 117 -4.74 -8.80 10.47
C VAL A 117 -5.28 -10.20 10.77
N LYS A 118 -4.58 -10.94 11.64
CA LYS A 118 -5.09 -12.22 12.17
C LYS A 118 -6.23 -11.94 13.14
N HIS A 119 -7.40 -12.52 12.90
CA HIS A 119 -8.57 -12.43 13.79
C HIS A 119 -8.82 -13.73 14.57
N GLY A 120 -8.33 -14.87 14.09
CA GLY A 120 -8.41 -16.18 14.76
C GLY A 120 -7.42 -17.16 14.15
N ASP A 121 -7.48 -18.45 14.52
CA ASP A 121 -6.53 -19.47 14.04
C ASP A 121 -6.51 -19.57 12.51
N HIS A 122 -7.68 -19.54 11.86
CA HIS A 122 -7.84 -19.58 10.40
C HIS A 122 -8.72 -18.44 9.86
N THR A 123 -8.73 -17.29 10.52
CA THR A 123 -9.55 -16.14 10.07
C THR A 123 -8.70 -14.90 9.96
N LEU A 124 -8.70 -14.33 8.75
CA LEU A 124 -8.14 -13.01 8.47
C LEU A 124 -9.26 -11.98 8.51
N ALA A 125 -8.94 -10.81 9.04
CA ALA A 125 -9.74 -9.61 8.83
C ALA A 125 -8.91 -8.63 8.01
N TRP A 126 -9.54 -7.91 7.09
CA TRP A 126 -8.90 -6.81 6.39
C TRP A 126 -9.61 -5.50 6.70
N VAL A 127 -8.85 -4.42 6.74
CA VAL A 127 -9.35 -3.06 6.91
C VAL A 127 -8.77 -2.21 5.79
N ARG A 128 -9.59 -1.34 5.21
CA ARG A 128 -9.17 -0.40 4.17
C ARG A 128 -9.36 1.05 4.66
N PRO A 129 -8.67 2.04 4.07
CA PRO A 129 -8.94 3.43 4.37
C PRO A 129 -10.43 3.75 4.14
N GLY A 130 -11.05 4.44 5.11
CA GLY A 130 -12.48 4.79 5.07
C GLY A 130 -13.46 3.71 5.54
N GLN A 131 -13.02 2.47 5.85
CA GLN A 131 -13.86 1.53 6.60
C GLN A 131 -13.84 1.89 8.09
N ALA A 132 -14.84 2.64 8.53
CA ALA A 132 -15.14 2.73 9.96
C ALA A 132 -15.64 1.36 10.43
N ARG A 133 -14.92 0.72 11.36
CA ARG A 133 -15.44 -0.45 12.09
C ARG A 133 -16.73 0.01 12.78
N SER A 134 -17.87 -0.35 12.23
CA SER A 134 -19.17 -0.12 12.84
C SER A 134 -19.25 -1.04 14.05
N TYR A 135 -18.89 -0.52 15.23
CA TYR A 135 -19.21 -1.18 16.48
C TYR A 135 -20.69 -0.88 16.78
N ASN A 136 -21.52 -1.93 16.83
CA ASN A 136 -22.87 -1.86 17.40
C ASN A 136 -22.81 -2.22 18.88
#